data_AF-A0A0C2FAX2-F1
#
_entry.id   AF-A0A0C2FAX2-F1
#
_cell.length_a   1.000
_cell.length_b   1.000
_cell.length_c   1.000
_cell.angle_alpha   90.00
_cell.angle_beta   90.00
_cell.angle_gamma   90.00
#
_symmetry.space_group_name_H-M   'P 1'
#
loop_
_entity.id
_entity.type
_entity.pdbx_description
1 polymer ?
#
loop_
_entity_poly.entity_id
_entity_poly.type
_entity_poly.pdbx_seq_one_letter_code
_entity_poly.pdbx_strand_id
1 'polypeptide(L)'
;MMNNIAPEISRRRRAAWAASGSIREVKNQIKDPDRRVCTFNASVLPPKCFATETWPDNETIAGSMRTWHRALERCLLKTNRYQQWHQGLRSSDLREKSRLKDQLQHMEHLKHC
;
A
#
# COMPACT_ATOMS: atom_id res chain seq x y z
N MET A 1 -16.34 32.06 8.32
CA MET A 1 -15.07 31.50 7.83
C MET A 1 -15.35 30.13 7.24
N MET A 2 -15.31 30.00 5.91
CA MET A 2 -15.55 28.73 5.23
C MET A 2 -14.33 27.83 5.50
N ASN A 3 -14.49 26.84 6.37
CA ASN A 3 -13.41 25.93 6.72
C ASN A 3 -12.92 25.21 5.45
N ASN A 4 -11.67 25.50 5.05
CA ASN A 4 -11.01 24.98 3.84
C ASN A 4 -10.56 23.51 4.00
N ILE A 5 -11.44 22.69 4.55
CA ILE A 5 -11.17 21.30 4.94
C ILE A 5 -10.87 20.45 3.70
N ALA A 6 -11.65 20.58 2.62
CA ALA A 6 -11.46 19.76 1.42
C ALA A 6 -10.10 20.00 0.71
N PRO A 7 -9.65 21.26 0.50
CA PRO A 7 -8.30 21.52 -0.01
C PRO A 7 -7.19 21.02 0.93
N GLU A 8 -7.34 21.19 2.25
CA GLU A 8 -6.34 20.77 3.23
C GLU A 8 -6.21 19.24 3.31
N ILE A 9 -7.33 18.50 3.27
CA ILE A 9 -7.36 17.05 3.14
C ILE A 9 -6.64 16.61 1.86
N SER A 10 -6.92 17.28 0.73
CA SER A 10 -6.28 16.96 -0.56
C SER A 10 -4.77 17.21 -0.54
N ARG A 11 -4.31 18.25 0.16
CA ARG A 11 -2.88 18.53 0.38
C ARG A 11 -2.21 17.44 1.22
N ARG A 12 -2.81 17.09 2.36
CA ARG A 12 -2.29 16.03 3.26
C ARG A 12 -2.25 14.67 2.57
N ARG A 13 -3.25 14.35 1.74
CA ARG A 13 -3.26 13.14 0.91
C ARG A 13 -2.06 13.09 -0.03
N ARG A 14 -1.80 14.18 -0.78
CA ARG A 14 -0.62 14.24 -1.67
C ARG A 14 0.69 14.09 -0.90
N ALA A 15 0.81 14.73 0.26
CA ALA A 15 1.99 14.60 1.12
C ALA A 15 2.20 13.16 1.61
N ALA A 16 1.13 12.48 2.06
CA ALA A 16 1.19 11.08 2.48
C ALA A 16 1.58 10.14 1.33
N TRP A 17 1.06 10.37 0.12
CA TRP A 17 1.44 9.62 -1.08
C TRP A 17 2.91 9.82 -1.48
N ALA A 18 3.40 11.07 -1.43
CA ALA A 18 4.80 11.39 -1.71
C ALA A 18 5.75 10.75 -0.68
N ALA A 19 5.44 10.88 0.62
CA ALA A 19 6.22 10.26 1.70
C ALA A 19 6.25 8.73 1.56
N SER A 20 5.14 8.11 1.17
CA SER A 20 5.10 6.67 0.87
C SER A 20 6.07 6.28 -0.26
N GLY A 21 6.28 7.18 -1.24
CA GLY A 21 7.25 7.03 -2.31
C GLY A 21 8.68 6.96 -1.79
N SER A 22 9.08 7.96 -1.01
CA SER A 22 10.42 8.04 -0.42
C SER A 22 10.70 6.89 0.55
N ILE A 23 9.71 6.50 1.36
CA ILE A 23 9.82 5.37 2.29
C ILE A 23 10.03 4.05 1.52
N ARG A 24 9.37 3.87 0.37
CA ARG A 24 9.59 2.69 -0.50
C ARG A 24 11.03 2.64 -1.00
N GLU A 25 11.59 3.78 -1.40
CA GLU A 25 12.93 3.85 -1.98
C GLU A 25 14.03 3.52 -0.97
N VAL A 26 13.94 4.07 0.25
CA VAL A 26 14.84 3.72 1.37
C VAL A 26 14.72 2.23 1.72
N LYS A 27 13.49 1.68 1.73
CA LYS A 27 13.26 0.28 2.08
C LYS A 27 13.73 -0.71 1.00
N ASN A 28 13.82 -0.28 -0.26
CA ASN A 28 14.39 -1.11 -1.34
C ASN A 28 15.89 -1.39 -1.15
N GLN A 29 16.59 -0.57 -0.36
CA GLN A 29 17.99 -0.77 0.02
C GLN A 29 18.17 -1.89 1.06
N ILE A 30 17.10 -2.31 1.75
CA ILE A 30 17.13 -3.44 2.71
C ILE A 30 17.31 -4.73 1.92
N LYS A 31 18.49 -5.36 2.00
CA LYS A 31 18.82 -6.57 1.23
C LYS A 31 18.04 -7.81 1.67
N ASP A 32 17.77 -7.93 2.96
CA ASP A 32 17.04 -9.06 3.55
C ASP A 32 15.53 -8.96 3.26
N PRO A 33 14.93 -9.95 2.56
CA PRO A 33 13.52 -9.94 2.21
C PRO A 33 12.59 -10.01 3.42
N ASP A 34 12.93 -10.76 4.48
CA ASP A 34 12.05 -10.92 5.64
C ASP A 34 12.03 -9.63 6.48
N ARG A 35 13.20 -9.02 6.70
CA ARG A 35 13.29 -7.69 7.32
C ARG A 35 12.54 -6.63 6.51
N ARG A 36 12.61 -6.70 5.18
CA ARG A 36 11.89 -5.78 4.29
C ARG A 36 10.37 -5.90 4.46
N VAL A 37 9.84 -7.13 4.51
CA VAL A 37 8.41 -7.40 4.73
C VAL A 37 7.96 -6.93 6.13
N CYS A 38 8.70 -7.28 7.19
CA CYS A 38 8.40 -6.84 8.55
C CYS A 38 8.38 -5.32 8.68
N THR A 39 9.37 -4.63 8.11
CA THR A 39 9.45 -3.17 8.10
C THR A 39 8.31 -2.56 7.28
N PHE A 40 7.85 -3.22 6.22
CA PHE A 40 6.72 -2.76 5.42
C PHE A 40 5.42 -2.82 6.22
N ASN A 41 5.14 -3.98 6.81
CA ASN A 41 3.97 -4.23 7.63
C ASN A 41 3.90 -3.29 8.85
N ALA A 42 5.05 -2.92 9.43
CA ALA A 42 5.09 -2.07 10.62
C ALA A 42 4.98 -0.57 10.34
N SER A 43 5.65 -0.03 9.30
CA SER A 43 5.74 1.43 9.11
C SER A 43 5.12 1.97 7.83
N VAL A 44 4.70 1.14 6.86
CA VAL A 44 4.00 1.65 5.66
C VAL A 44 2.53 1.26 5.68
N LEU A 45 2.21 0.02 6.05
CA LEU A 45 0.83 -0.47 6.06
C LEU A 45 -0.09 0.38 6.96
N PRO A 46 0.27 0.68 8.23
CA PRO A 46 -0.67 1.34 9.14
C PRO A 46 -0.96 2.80 8.76
N PRO A 47 0.04 3.66 8.45
CA PRO A 47 -0.25 5.02 7.97
C PRO A 47 -1.07 5.04 6.67
N LYS A 48 -0.89 4.02 5.82
CA LYS A 48 -1.66 3.89 4.58
C LYS A 48 -3.10 3.50 4.87
N CYS A 49 -3.38 2.66 5.85
CA CYS A 49 -4.74 2.27 6.23
C CYS A 49 -5.46 3.41 6.98
N PHE A 50 -4.78 4.11 7.88
CA PHE A 50 -5.33 5.30 8.56
C PHE A 50 -5.72 6.40 7.56
N ALA A 51 -4.90 6.61 6.54
CA ALA A 51 -5.21 7.53 5.46
C ALA A 51 -6.44 7.12 4.64
N THR A 52 -7.15 6.03 4.95
CA THR A 52 -8.23 5.46 4.13
C THR A 52 -9.51 5.27 4.93
N GLU A 53 -9.38 5.08 6.24
CA GLU A 53 -10.47 5.24 7.22
C GLU A 53 -11.06 6.67 7.18
N THR A 54 -10.24 7.66 6.85
CA THR A 54 -10.67 9.07 6.73
C THR A 54 -11.36 9.39 5.38
N TRP A 55 -11.55 8.41 4.49
CA TRP A 55 -12.22 8.62 3.20
C TRP A 55 -13.61 7.97 3.22
N PRO A 56 -14.61 8.51 2.49
CA PRO A 56 -15.88 7.82 2.31
C PRO A 56 -15.65 6.49 1.59
N ASP A 57 -16.30 5.42 2.03
CA ASP A 57 -16.23 4.10 1.39
C ASP A 57 -16.66 4.19 -0.08
N ASN A 58 -15.66 4.22 -0.95
CA ASN A 58 -15.82 4.34 -2.39
C ASN A 58 -15.00 3.23 -3.04
N GLU A 59 -15.64 2.44 -3.90
CA GLU A 59 -15.04 1.37 -4.71
C GLU A 59 -13.77 1.82 -5.46
N THR A 60 -13.69 3.09 -5.87
CA THR A 60 -12.53 3.74 -6.51
C THR A 60 -11.30 3.70 -5.61
N ILE A 61 -11.50 3.88 -4.30
CA ILE A 61 -10.44 3.83 -3.30
C ILE A 61 -9.98 2.39 -3.17
N ALA A 62 -10.90 1.45 -2.92
CA ALA A 62 -10.56 0.03 -2.86
C ALA A 62 -9.80 -0.44 -4.12
N GLY A 63 -10.20 0.02 -5.32
CA GLY A 63 -9.49 -0.22 -6.58
C GLY A 63 -8.06 0.36 -6.59
N SER A 64 -7.89 1.60 -6.12
CA SER A 64 -6.58 2.25 -5.98
C SER A 64 -5.68 1.51 -4.99
N MET A 65 -6.24 1.01 -3.89
CA MET A 65 -5.52 0.27 -2.85
C MET A 65 -5.05 -1.07 -3.39
N ARG A 66 -5.93 -1.81 -4.06
CA ARG A 66 -5.56 -3.06 -4.75
C ARG A 66 -4.44 -2.83 -5.75
N THR A 67 -4.48 -1.73 -6.49
CA THR A 67 -3.44 -1.39 -7.49
C THR A 67 -2.11 -1.08 -6.81
N TRP A 68 -2.12 -0.28 -5.75
CA TRP A 68 -0.93 0.05 -4.98
C TRP A 68 -0.34 -1.17 -4.28
N HIS A 69 -1.17 -2.00 -3.65
CA HIS A 69 -0.74 -3.24 -2.99
C HIS A 69 -0.05 -4.18 -3.97
N ARG A 70 -0.65 -4.40 -5.15
CA ARG A 70 -0.02 -5.18 -6.22
C ARG A 70 1.29 -4.59 -6.73
N ALA A 71 1.43 -3.27 -6.76
CA ALA A 71 2.70 -2.64 -7.15
C ALA A 71 3.80 -2.90 -6.10
N LEU A 72 3.42 -2.98 -4.83
CA LEU A 72 4.34 -3.28 -3.74
C LEU A 72 4.74 -4.74 -3.67
N GLU A 73 3.80 -5.67 -3.81
CA GLU A 73 4.08 -7.10 -3.90
C GLU A 73 5.16 -7.35 -4.97
N ARG A 74 5.00 -6.73 -6.15
CA ARG A 74 6.00 -6.79 -7.22
C ARG A 74 7.35 -6.18 -6.84
N CYS A 75 7.33 -5.02 -6.17
CA CYS A 75 8.55 -4.34 -5.72
C CYS A 75 9.34 -5.17 -4.70
N LEU A 76 8.65 -5.79 -3.74
CA LEU A 76 9.25 -6.70 -2.76
C LEU A 76 9.86 -7.92 -3.43
N LEU A 77 9.13 -8.51 -4.37
CA LEU A 77 9.56 -9.67 -5.15
C LEU A 77 10.57 -9.32 -6.24
N LYS A 78 10.96 -8.03 -6.37
CA LYS A 78 11.85 -7.51 -7.42
C LYS A 78 11.44 -7.94 -8.84
N THR A 79 10.13 -8.03 -9.07
CA THR A 79 9.54 -8.39 -10.36
C THR A 79 8.81 -7.20 -10.96
N ASN A 80 8.63 -7.18 -12.27
CA ASN A 80 7.86 -6.15 -12.96
C ASN A 80 6.59 -6.75 -13.61
N ARG A 81 5.73 -5.91 -14.18
CA ARG A 81 4.45 -6.37 -14.77
C ARG A 81 4.67 -7.34 -15.94
N TYR A 82 5.70 -7.11 -16.74
CA TYR A 82 6.04 -7.98 -17.87
C TYR A 82 6.54 -9.35 -17.39
N GLN A 83 7.46 -9.38 -16.41
CA GLN A 83 7.96 -10.61 -15.81
C GLN A 83 6.86 -11.42 -15.12
N GLN A 84 5.93 -10.76 -14.42
CA GLN A 84 4.77 -11.42 -13.84
C GLN A 84 3.94 -12.11 -14.93
N TRP A 85 3.62 -11.40 -16.01
CA TRP A 85 2.82 -11.93 -17.12
C TRP A 85 3.55 -13.06 -17.84
N HIS A 86 4.84 -12.89 -18.14
CA HIS A 86 5.69 -13.88 -18.78
C HIS A 86 5.82 -15.17 -17.94
N GLN A 87 5.78 -15.05 -16.61
CA GLN A 87 5.78 -16.20 -15.69
C GLN A 87 4.38 -16.77 -15.43
N GLY A 88 3.32 -16.19 -16.03
CA GLY A 88 1.94 -16.61 -15.82
C GLY A 88 1.40 -16.40 -14.40
N LEU A 89 2.07 -15.56 -13.59
CA LEU A 89 1.74 -15.41 -12.17
C LEU A 89 0.47 -14.59 -11.96
N ARG A 90 -0.48 -15.16 -11.23
CA ARG A 90 -1.69 -14.46 -10.79
C ARG A 90 -1.39 -13.50 -9.65
N SER A 91 -2.35 -12.61 -9.35
CA SER A 91 -2.22 -11.70 -8.21
C SER A 91 -2.21 -12.45 -6.86
N SER A 92 -2.90 -13.60 -6.78
CA SER A 92 -2.86 -14.50 -5.62
C SER A 92 -1.44 -14.99 -5.36
N ASP A 93 -0.73 -15.37 -6.41
CA ASP A 93 0.60 -15.96 -6.31
C ASP A 93 1.62 -14.90 -5.85
N LEU A 94 1.42 -13.64 -6.29
CA LEU A 94 2.20 -12.50 -5.78
C LEU A 94 1.93 -12.25 -4.29
N ARG A 95 0.67 -12.34 -3.84
CA ARG A 95 0.31 -12.19 -2.42
C ARG A 95 1.01 -13.23 -1.58
N GLU A 96 0.87 -14.50 -1.94
CA GLU A 96 1.46 -15.64 -1.23
C GLU A 96 2.99 -15.50 -1.14
N LYS A 97 3.64 -15.20 -2.27
CA LYS A 97 5.11 -15.05 -2.32
C LYS A 97 5.59 -13.83 -1.55
N SER A 98 4.85 -12.72 -1.57
CA SER A 98 5.27 -11.47 -0.91
C SER A 98 5.13 -11.50 0.60
N ARG A 99 4.26 -12.37 1.15
CA ARG A 99 3.93 -12.46 2.58
C ARG A 99 3.49 -11.14 3.22
N LEU A 100 3.06 -10.18 2.40
CA LEU A 100 2.47 -8.94 2.88
C LEU A 100 1.10 -9.23 3.50
N LYS A 101 0.81 -8.55 4.60
CA LYS A 101 -0.54 -8.59 5.18
C LYS A 101 -1.51 -7.93 4.22
N ASP A 102 -2.65 -8.57 3.96
CA ASP A 102 -3.66 -7.99 3.07
C ASP A 102 -4.22 -6.71 3.71
N GLN A 103 -4.06 -5.59 3.00
CA GLN A 103 -4.60 -4.30 3.43
C GLN A 103 -6.10 -4.31 3.57
N LEU A 104 -6.84 -5.02 2.72
CA LEU A 104 -8.30 -5.01 2.79
C LEU A 104 -8.76 -5.71 4.06
N GLN A 105 -8.16 -6.85 4.40
CA GLN A 105 -8.41 -7.52 5.67
C GLN A 105 -8.01 -6.63 6.85
N HIS A 106 -6.85 -5.95 6.77
CA HIS A 106 -6.42 -5.05 7.83
C HIS A 106 -7.39 -3.87 8.03
N MET A 107 -7.91 -3.30 6.93
CA MET A 107 -8.93 -2.25 6.97
C MET A 107 -10.25 -2.75 7.54
N GLU A 108 -10.71 -3.94 7.17
CA GLU A 108 -11.93 -4.55 7.74
C GLU A 108 -11.80 -4.73 9.26
N HIS A 109 -10.65 -5.22 9.73
CA HIS A 109 -10.38 -5.35 11.16
C HIS A 109 -10.36 -3.99 11.90
N LEU A 110 -9.88 -2.92 11.26
CA LEU A 110 -9.81 -1.59 11.87
C LEU A 110 -11.17 -0.86 11.86
N LYS A 111 -12.07 -1.18 10.91
CA LYS A 111 -13.43 -0.63 10.86
C LYS A 111 -14.34 -1.08 12.02
N HIS A 112 -13.96 -2.13 12.75
CA HIS A 112 -14.77 -2.72 13.83
C HIS A 112 -14.21 -2.42 15.23
N CYS A 113 -13.21 -1.53 15.33
CA CYS A 113 -12.70 -0.96 16.57
C CYS A 113 -13.25 0.45 16.78
#